data_AF-A0A920ULW0-F1
#
_entry.id   AF-A0A920ULW0-F1
#
_cell.length_a   1.000
_cell.length_b   1.000
_cell.length_c   1.000
_cell.angle_alpha   90.00
_cell.angle_beta   90.00
_cell.angle_gamma   90.00
#
_symmetry.space_group_name_H-M   'P 1'
#
loop_
_entity.id
_entity.type
_entity.pdbx_description
1 polymer ?
#
loop_
_entity_poly.entity_id
_entity_poly.type
_entity_poly.pdbx_seq_one_letter_code
_entity_poly.pdbx_strand_id
1 'polypeptide(L)'
;MDQGCSDTPEEPEYLEIHFDHGLPTLINGETMDGVALVAHLNTLAGIHGVGRIDHLENRLVGIKSREIYEAPAATILHTAHNALENLTLTKEQARTKGSSGSGIRRHGIQRVMVQPSPHRPRFICSEHTEIRNGGR
;
A
#
# COMPACT_ATOMS: atom_id res chain seq x y z
N MET A 1 0.23 9.27 13.09
CA MET A 1 -1.20 9.40 13.43
C MET A 1 -1.84 10.11 12.27
N ASP A 2 -2.88 9.53 11.70
CA ASP A 2 -3.58 10.06 10.54
C ASP A 2 -4.39 11.32 10.88
N GLN A 3 -4.48 12.25 9.92
CA GLN A 3 -5.29 13.45 10.05
C GLN A 3 -6.77 13.11 9.94
N GLY A 4 -7.61 13.84 10.66
CA GLY A 4 -9.06 13.74 10.49
C GLY A 4 -9.46 14.13 9.07
N CYS A 5 -10.52 13.51 8.54
CA CYS A 5 -11.03 13.75 7.17
C CYS A 5 -11.32 15.23 6.86
N SER A 6 -11.50 16.07 7.89
CA SER A 6 -11.70 17.52 7.75
C SER A 6 -10.42 18.31 7.49
N ASP A 7 -9.25 17.76 7.84
CA ASP A 7 -7.95 18.46 7.84
C ASP A 7 -6.98 17.87 6.81
N THR A 8 -7.46 16.94 5.97
CA THR A 8 -6.68 16.42 4.85
C THR A 8 -6.65 17.44 3.71
N PRO A 9 -5.55 17.53 2.94
CA PRO A 9 -5.52 18.31 1.69
C PRO A 9 -6.69 17.94 0.77
N GLU A 10 -7.09 18.79 -0.18
CA GLU A 10 -8.07 18.39 -1.22
C GLU A 10 -7.37 17.85 -2.48
N GLU A 11 -6.10 18.21 -2.66
CA GLU A 11 -5.31 17.83 -3.84
C GLU A 11 -4.71 16.42 -3.68
N PRO A 12 -4.82 15.58 -4.73
CA PRO A 12 -4.23 14.26 -4.70
C PRO A 12 -2.71 14.29 -4.87
N GLU A 13 -2.02 13.38 -4.19
CA GLU A 13 -0.57 13.23 -4.30
C GLU A 13 -0.21 11.92 -5.00
N TYR A 14 0.78 11.97 -5.90
CA TYR A 14 1.24 10.80 -6.66
C TYR A 14 2.61 10.35 -6.18
N LEU A 15 2.73 9.05 -5.94
CA LEU A 15 3.93 8.38 -5.51
C LEU A 15 4.35 7.34 -6.54
N GLU A 16 5.63 7.26 -6.85
CA GLU A 16 6.21 6.17 -7.64
C GLU A 16 7.05 5.29 -6.72
N ILE A 17 6.61 4.05 -6.52
CA ILE A 17 7.27 3.08 -5.64
C ILE A 17 7.97 2.04 -6.52
N HIS A 18 9.27 1.92 -6.34
CA HIS A 18 10.07 0.90 -7.00
C HIS A 18 10.15 -0.34 -6.13
N PHE A 19 9.90 -1.50 -6.74
CA PHE A 19 10.04 -2.80 -6.13
C PHE A 19 11.20 -3.56 -6.78
N ASP A 20 12.09 -4.06 -5.94
CA ASP A 20 13.11 -5.03 -6.30
C ASP A 20 12.81 -6.37 -5.62
N HIS A 21 12.62 -7.43 -6.41
CA HIS A 21 12.25 -8.76 -5.92
C HIS A 21 11.10 -8.76 -4.88
N GLY A 22 10.11 -7.87 -5.07
CA GLY A 22 8.96 -7.72 -4.16
C GLY A 22 9.20 -6.82 -2.94
N LEU A 23 10.41 -6.30 -2.74
CA LEU A 23 10.75 -5.36 -1.68
C LEU A 23 10.74 -3.91 -2.20
N PRO A 24 10.09 -2.97 -1.50
CA PRO A 24 10.13 -1.57 -1.89
C PRO A 24 11.52 -0.98 -1.60
N THR A 25 12.12 -0.30 -2.58
CA THR A 25 13.51 0.22 -2.50
C THR A 25 13.65 1.70 -2.83
N LEU A 26 12.74 2.27 -3.63
CA LEU A 26 12.73 3.70 -3.94
C LEU A 26 11.32 4.27 -3.87
N ILE A 27 11.21 5.54 -3.48
CA ILE A 27 10.00 6.36 -3.60
C ILE A 27 10.36 7.63 -4.37
N ASN A 28 9.61 7.95 -5.43
CA ASN A 28 9.80 9.14 -6.26
C ASN A 28 11.25 9.30 -6.79
N GLY A 29 11.91 8.18 -7.06
CA GLY A 29 13.31 8.15 -7.52
C GLY A 29 14.37 8.27 -6.41
N GLU A 30 13.98 8.46 -5.15
CA GLU A 30 14.89 8.51 -4.01
C GLU A 30 15.02 7.12 -3.37
N THR A 31 16.26 6.64 -3.23
CA THR A 31 16.55 5.38 -2.54
C THR A 31 16.44 5.58 -1.03
N MET A 32 15.66 4.72 -0.39
CA MET A 32 15.42 4.77 1.06
C MET A 32 15.64 3.39 1.68
N ASP A 33 16.21 3.36 2.89
CA ASP A 33 16.19 2.16 3.71
C ASP A 33 14.75 1.80 4.11
N GLY A 34 14.48 0.52 4.37
CA GLY A 34 13.13 0.02 4.66
C GLY A 34 12.45 0.75 5.82
N VAL A 35 13.18 1.11 6.87
CA VAL A 35 12.62 1.86 8.01
C VAL A 35 12.27 3.30 7.61
N ALA A 36 13.17 3.97 6.90
CA ALA A 36 12.98 5.34 6.42
C ALA A 36 11.82 5.42 5.41
N LEU A 37 11.72 4.43 4.53
CA LEU A 37 10.65 4.29 3.54
C LEU A 37 9.28 4.17 4.23
N VAL A 38 9.16 3.27 5.21
CA VAL A 38 7.92 3.10 5.97
C VAL A 38 7.56 4.35 6.76
N ALA A 39 8.55 5.01 7.39
CA ALA A 39 8.34 6.26 8.12
C ALA A 39 7.85 7.38 7.19
N HIS A 40 8.46 7.53 6.02
CA HIS A 40 8.07 8.51 5.02
C HIS A 40 6.63 8.28 4.54
N LEU A 41 6.28 7.05 4.17
CA LEU A 41 4.92 6.69 3.76
C LEU A 41 3.91 6.89 4.89
N ASN A 42 4.27 6.61 6.14
CA ASN A 42 3.37 6.85 7.28
C ASN A 42 3.03 8.32 7.46
N THR A 43 4.01 9.21 7.33
CA THR A 43 3.76 10.66 7.42
C THR A 43 2.88 11.13 6.27
N LEU A 44 3.23 10.75 5.03
CA LEU A 44 2.49 11.15 3.84
C LEU A 44 1.05 10.63 3.87
N ALA A 45 0.84 9.32 3.98
CA ALA A 45 -0.52 8.77 4.07
C ALA A 45 -1.29 9.26 5.28
N GLY A 46 -0.59 9.55 6.39
CA GLY A 46 -1.20 10.17 7.56
C GLY A 46 -1.80 11.54 7.26
N ILE A 47 -1.10 12.40 6.52
CA ILE A 47 -1.61 13.72 6.09
C ILE A 47 -2.87 13.59 5.23
N HIS A 48 -2.96 12.52 4.43
CA HIS A 48 -4.09 12.25 3.54
C HIS A 48 -5.19 11.36 4.16
N GLY A 49 -5.09 11.02 5.45
CA GLY A 49 -6.11 10.22 6.15
C GLY A 49 -6.22 8.77 5.67
N VAL A 50 -5.14 8.22 5.10
CA VAL A 50 -5.14 6.87 4.51
C VAL A 50 -4.70 5.81 5.52
N GLY A 51 -5.37 4.67 5.50
CA GLY A 51 -4.96 3.47 6.25
C GLY A 51 -5.64 3.30 7.61
N ARG A 52 -6.76 3.99 7.85
CA ARG A 52 -7.60 3.79 9.03
C ARG A 52 -8.59 2.63 8.83
N ILE A 53 -8.60 1.71 9.78
CA ILE A 53 -9.39 0.47 9.73
C ILE A 53 -10.24 0.39 11.00
N ASP A 54 -11.56 0.49 10.86
CA ASP A 54 -12.53 0.18 11.91
C ASP A 54 -12.88 -1.30 11.84
N HIS A 55 -12.46 -2.06 12.85
CA HIS A 55 -12.63 -3.50 12.90
C HIS A 55 -13.49 -3.92 14.09
N LEU A 56 -14.43 -4.82 13.83
CA LEU A 56 -15.20 -5.50 14.87
C LEU A 56 -14.70 -6.94 14.98
N GLU A 57 -14.03 -7.25 16.08
CA GLU A 57 -13.45 -8.57 16.32
C GLU A 57 -14.22 -9.32 17.41
N ASN A 58 -14.21 -10.65 17.32
CA ASN A 58 -14.74 -11.53 18.37
C ASN A 58 -13.58 -11.94 19.27
N ARG A 59 -13.64 -11.58 20.56
CA ARG A 59 -12.65 -12.01 21.53
C ARG A 59 -12.94 -13.41 22.03
N LEU A 60 -11.90 -14.07 22.55
CA LEU A 60 -11.96 -15.45 23.05
C LEU A 60 -13.05 -15.66 24.13
N VAL A 61 -13.31 -14.63 24.95
CA VAL A 61 -14.32 -14.68 26.02
C VAL A 61 -15.76 -14.43 25.54
N GLY A 62 -16.00 -14.41 24.23
CA GLY A 62 -17.35 -14.27 23.64
C GLY A 62 -17.88 -12.84 23.55
N ILE A 63 -17.06 -11.83 23.87
CA ILE A 63 -17.41 -10.41 23.69
C ILE A 63 -16.92 -9.91 22.34
N LYS A 64 -17.68 -9.00 21.73
CA LYS A 64 -17.22 -8.24 20.56
C LYS A 64 -16.53 -6.95 21.02
N SER A 65 -15.37 -6.66 20.46
CA SER A 65 -14.71 -5.36 20.58
C SER A 65 -14.72 -4.65 19.25
N ARG A 66 -14.94 -3.33 19.31
CA ARG A 66 -14.73 -2.44 18.19
C ARG A 66 -13.41 -1.72 18.41
N GLU A 67 -12.49 -1.86 17.47
CA GLU A 67 -11.17 -1.27 17.55
C GLU A 67 -10.87 -0.50 16.27
N ILE A 68 -10.11 0.58 16.43
CA ILE A 68 -9.62 1.40 15.33
C ILE A 68 -8.13 1.16 15.23
N TYR A 69 -7.70 0.69 14.06
CA TYR A 69 -6.30 0.48 13.72
C TYR A 69 -5.87 1.49 12.66
N GLU A 70 -4.59 1.88 12.71
CA GLU A 70 -3.97 2.72 11.70
C GLU A 70 -2.77 1.99 11.10
N ALA A 71 -2.77 1.84 9.78
CA ALA A 71 -1.66 1.23 9.04
C ALA A 71 -1.44 1.97 7.69
N PRO A 72 -1.00 3.25 7.72
CA PRO A 72 -0.91 4.09 6.53
C PRO A 72 0.05 3.53 5.48
N ALA A 73 1.32 3.31 5.84
CA ALA A 73 2.31 2.78 4.93
C ALA A 73 1.96 1.36 4.44
N ALA A 74 1.46 0.51 5.34
CA ALA A 74 1.09 -0.86 4.97
C ALA A 74 -0.06 -0.88 3.96
N THR A 75 -1.03 0.02 4.08
CA THR A 75 -2.14 0.14 3.13
C THR A 75 -1.65 0.53 1.74
N ILE A 76 -0.72 1.50 1.65
CA ILE A 76 -0.07 1.88 0.39
C ILE A 76 0.73 0.72 -0.18
N LEU A 77 1.65 0.14 0.60
CA LEU A 77 2.57 -0.89 0.14
C LEU A 77 1.83 -2.16 -0.30
N HIS A 78 0.81 -2.60 0.44
CA HIS A 78 0.00 -3.74 0.02
C HIS A 78 -0.79 -3.45 -1.25
N THR A 79 -1.39 -2.27 -1.38
CA THR A 79 -2.09 -1.89 -2.61
C THR A 79 -1.13 -1.89 -3.81
N ALA A 80 0.04 -1.30 -3.63
CA ALA A 80 1.06 -1.21 -4.68
C ALA A 80 1.61 -2.59 -5.08
N HIS A 81 1.93 -3.42 -4.08
CA HIS A 81 2.44 -4.77 -4.30
C HIS A 81 1.39 -5.66 -4.97
N ASN A 82 0.12 -5.59 -4.55
CA ASN A 82 -0.97 -6.34 -5.17
C ASN A 82 -1.20 -5.92 -6.63
N ALA A 83 -1.11 -4.63 -6.94
CA ALA A 83 -1.20 -4.14 -8.32
C ALA A 83 -0.06 -4.72 -9.19
N LEU A 84 1.17 -4.76 -8.66
CA LEU A 84 2.31 -5.40 -9.33
C LEU A 84 2.12 -6.91 -9.51
N GLU A 85 1.57 -7.61 -8.51
CA GLU A 85 1.26 -9.04 -8.59
C GLU A 85 0.24 -9.33 -9.69
N ASN A 86 -0.83 -8.54 -9.78
CA ASN A 86 -1.88 -8.74 -10.77
C ASN A 86 -1.38 -8.66 -12.22
N LEU A 87 -0.27 -7.96 -12.44
CA LEU A 87 0.36 -7.83 -13.76
C LEU A 87 1.47 -8.84 -14.01
N THR A 88 2.13 -9.32 -12.95
CA THR A 88 3.27 -10.23 -13.06
C THR A 88 2.90 -11.71 -12.92
N LEU A 89 1.84 -12.02 -12.19
CA LEU A 89 1.39 -13.39 -11.91
C LEU A 89 0.25 -13.81 -12.84
N THR A 90 0.34 -15.02 -13.36
CA THR A 90 -0.82 -15.67 -13.99
C THR A 90 -1.87 -16.04 -12.93
N LYS A 91 -3.11 -16.27 -13.37
CA LYS A 91 -4.22 -16.66 -12.49
C LYS A 91 -3.90 -17.88 -11.63
N GLU A 92 -3.25 -18.90 -12.21
CA GLU A 92 -2.85 -20.11 -11.48
C GLU A 92 -1.75 -19.84 -10.44
N GLN A 93 -0.79 -18.97 -10.78
CA GLN A 93 0.26 -18.55 -9.85
C GLN A 93 -0.32 -17.73 -8.69
N ALA A 94 -1.25 -16.82 -8.95
CA ALA A 94 -1.94 -16.04 -7.92
C ALA A 94 -2.76 -16.93 -6.97
N ARG A 95 -3.50 -17.92 -7.52
CA ARG A 95 -4.25 -18.90 -6.72
C ARG A 95 -3.33 -19.73 -5.82
N THR A 96 -2.21 -20.21 -6.38
CA THR A 96 -1.23 -21.02 -5.64
C THR A 96 -0.50 -20.17 -4.58
N LYS A 97 -0.26 -18.88 -4.85
CA LYS A 97 0.31 -17.96 -3.86
C LYS A 97 -0.63 -17.75 -2.67
N GLY A 98 -1.93 -17.62 -2.90
CA GLY A 98 -2.92 -17.51 -1.82
C GLY A 98 -2.90 -18.72 -0.87
N SER A 99 -2.59 -19.91 -1.38
CA SER A 99 -2.48 -21.14 -0.56
C SER A 99 -1.09 -21.39 0.02
N SER A 100 -0.01 -20.97 -0.66
CA SER A 100 1.37 -21.42 -0.38
C SER A 100 2.40 -20.30 -0.15
N GLY A 101 2.02 -19.02 -0.28
CA GLY A 101 2.88 -17.88 0.09
C GLY A 101 4.04 -17.56 -0.86
N SER A 102 4.01 -17.98 -2.14
CA SER A 102 5.10 -17.71 -3.09
C SER A 102 5.25 -16.21 -3.42
N GLY A 103 6.46 -15.64 -3.29
CA GLY A 103 6.74 -14.21 -3.55
C GLY A 103 7.07 -13.85 -5.01
N ILE A 104 7.10 -12.54 -5.31
CA ILE A 104 7.50 -11.96 -6.60
C ILE A 104 9.02 -12.08 -6.77
N ARG A 105 9.51 -12.52 -7.94
CA ARG A 105 10.96 -12.51 -8.29
C ARG A 105 11.34 -11.44 -9.32
N ARG A 106 10.42 -10.56 -9.72
CA ARG A 106 10.64 -9.53 -10.75
C ARG A 106 10.79 -8.15 -10.14
N HIS A 107 11.50 -7.29 -10.86
CA HIS A 107 11.57 -5.86 -10.59
C HIS A 107 10.36 -5.16 -11.23
N GLY A 108 9.86 -4.11 -10.60
CA GLY A 108 8.71 -3.37 -11.11
C GLY A 108 8.60 -1.98 -10.50
N ILE A 109 7.92 -1.09 -11.20
CA ILE A 109 7.61 0.26 -10.73
C ILE A 109 6.11 0.38 -10.65
N GLN A 110 5.62 0.81 -9.49
CA GLN A 110 4.20 1.03 -9.26
C GLN A 110 3.97 2.50 -8.92
N ARG A 111 3.17 3.18 -9.76
CA ARG A 111 2.65 4.49 -9.43
C ARG A 111 1.37 4.34 -8.62
N VAL A 112 1.34 4.99 -7.48
CA VAL A 112 0.27 4.99 -6.50
C VAL A 112 -0.21 6.42 -6.33
N MET A 113 -1.50 6.64 -6.49
CA MET A 113 -2.12 7.92 -6.18
C MET A 113 -2.74 7.82 -4.78
N VAL A 114 -2.37 8.76 -3.91
CA VAL A 114 -2.90 8.95 -2.57
C VAL A 114 -3.88 10.12 -2.66
N GLN A 115 -5.18 9.81 -2.56
CA GLN A 115 -6.21 10.85 -2.56
C GLN A 115 -6.96 10.87 -1.22
N PRO A 116 -7.21 12.06 -0.68
CA PRO A 116 -8.25 12.26 0.31
C PRO A 116 -9.60 12.26 -0.41
N SER A 117 -10.52 11.38 -0.01
CA SER A 117 -11.88 11.36 -0.57
C SER A 117 -12.89 11.76 0.50
N PRO A 118 -13.69 12.82 0.27
CA PRO A 118 -14.69 13.29 1.22
C PRO A 118 -15.86 12.31 1.38
N HIS A 119 -15.97 11.27 0.53
CA HIS A 119 -17.11 10.34 0.51
C HIS A 119 -16.72 8.88 0.78
N ARG A 120 -15.43 8.51 0.74
CA ARG A 120 -14.95 7.21 1.20
C ARG A 120 -13.51 7.28 1.73
N PRO A 121 -13.23 6.86 2.98
CA PRO A 121 -11.90 6.94 3.60
C PRO A 121 -10.88 5.91 3.07
N ARG A 122 -11.01 5.42 1.83
CA ARG A 122 -10.33 4.20 1.34
C ARG A 122 -9.72 4.26 -0.06
N PHE A 123 -9.65 5.42 -0.72
CA PHE A 123 -9.22 5.44 -2.12
C PHE A 123 -7.72 5.69 -2.29
N ILE A 124 -7.00 4.59 -2.49
CA ILE A 124 -5.71 4.56 -3.17
C ILE A 124 -5.99 4.04 -4.58
N CYS A 125 -5.77 4.85 -5.62
CA CYS A 125 -5.94 4.41 -7.00
C CYS A 125 -4.57 4.15 -7.63
N SER A 126 -4.30 2.94 -8.08
CA SER A 126 -3.10 2.65 -8.87
C SER A 126 -3.40 2.91 -10.35
N GLU A 127 -2.85 3.98 -10.92
CA GLU A 127 -3.14 4.34 -12.32
C GLU A 127 -2.15 3.75 -13.32
N HIS A 128 -0.91 3.50 -12.90
CA HIS A 128 0.13 3.07 -13.83
C HIS A 128 1.13 2.12 -13.16
N THR A 129 1.32 0.96 -13.78
CA THR A 129 2.31 -0.03 -13.36
C THR A 129 3.17 -0.39 -14.55
N GLU A 130 4.48 -0.23 -14.40
CA GLU A 130 5.45 -0.57 -15.43
C GLU A 130 6.37 -1.69 -14.90
N ILE A 131 6.44 -2.81 -15.61
CA ILE A 131 7.38 -3.88 -15.28
C ILE A 131 8.65 -3.65 -16.08
N ARG A 132 9.72 -3.19 -15.41
CA ARG A 132 11.04 -3.12 -16.00
C ARG A 132 11.79 -4.42 -15.70
N ASN A 133 12.05 -5.21 -16.72
CA ASN A 133 13.02 -6.31 -16.58
C ASN A 133 14.40 -5.65 -16.45
N GLY A 134 15.03 -5.81 -15.28
CA GLY A 134 16.41 -5.40 -15.05
C GLY A 134 17.30 -6.00 -16.14
N GLY A 135 17.72 -5.17 -17.08
CA GLY A 135 18.56 -5.53 -18.21
C GLY A 135 19.67 -4.51 -18.32
N ARG A 136 20.67 -4.66 -17.44
CA ARG A 136 22.11 -4.65 -17.73
C ARG A 136 22.83 -5.42 -16.63
#